data_AF-A0A968X666-F1
#
_entry.id   AF-A0A968X666-F1
#
_cell.length_a   1.000
_cell.length_b   1.000
_cell.length_c   1.000
_cell.angle_alpha   90.00
_cell.angle_beta   90.00
_cell.angle_gamma   90.00
#
_symmetry.space_group_name_H-M   'P 1'
#
loop_
_entity.id
_entity.type
_entity.pdbx_description
1 polymer ?
#
loop_
_entity_poly.entity_id
_entity_poly.type
_entity_poly.pdbx_seq_one_letter_code
_entity_poly.pdbx_strand_id
1 'polypeptide(L)'
;MLATLSTSVPRATSGPFSTLQLDKERALDAVVINVSGRQRMISQRISLLVMQLAMHPPVAEREVIYQKLQESLDYMLANHEALLYGDIEANLPGNPSPAILSMHFDAPTQLDRKLRRYVEQVQGFMALMPDQLTLGTPNLWKLVTEDVEDLVCAIDTVVSQYQFENESRQAVMMEQLLDLCQRNTEQTVVLEQALTDLKQLQTQLIQTERISGLGQIAAGIAHEINNPANFILRICTMRGTIAISS
;
A
#
# COMPACT_ATOMS: atom_id res chain seq x y z
N MET A 1 6.93 52.68 8.60
CA MET A 1 5.86 51.87 9.20
C MET A 1 5.11 51.16 8.08
N LEU A 2 5.66 50.04 7.57
CA LEU A 2 4.93 49.11 6.69
C LEU A 2 5.48 47.71 6.95
N ALA A 3 4.55 46.80 7.21
CA ALA A 3 4.74 45.54 7.90
C ALA A 3 5.39 44.47 7.02
N THR A 4 6.32 43.72 7.62
CA THR A 4 6.83 42.43 7.15
C THR A 4 5.73 41.37 7.26
N LEU A 5 5.08 41.04 6.15
CA LEU A 5 4.27 39.81 6.05
C LEU A 5 5.22 38.64 5.80
N SER A 6 5.61 38.00 6.89
CA SER A 6 6.19 36.66 6.88
C SER A 6 5.08 35.66 6.60
N THR A 7 4.90 35.28 5.33
CA THR A 7 4.10 34.10 4.99
C THR A 7 5.01 32.89 5.03
N SER A 8 4.94 32.19 6.15
CA SER A 8 5.46 30.84 6.35
C SER A 8 4.90 29.88 5.29
N VAL A 9 5.76 29.38 4.42
CA VAL A 9 5.45 28.24 3.54
C VAL A 9 5.27 27.01 4.44
N PRO A 10 4.11 26.32 4.41
CA PRO A 10 3.92 25.13 5.21
C PRO A 10 4.81 24.02 4.65
N ARG A 11 5.65 23.47 5.53
CA ARG A 11 6.51 22.32 5.29
C ARG A 11 5.62 21.11 5.05
N ALA A 12 5.43 20.71 3.79
CA ALA A 12 4.72 19.48 3.45
C ALA A 12 5.52 18.30 3.99
N THR A 13 5.09 17.77 5.13
CA THR A 13 5.51 16.48 5.67
C THR A 13 4.85 15.38 4.84
N SER A 14 5.28 15.18 3.60
CA SER A 14 5.00 13.96 2.85
C SER A 14 6.23 13.05 2.98
N GLY A 15 6.32 12.37 4.12
CA GLY A 15 7.17 11.18 4.23
C GLY A 15 6.75 10.17 3.15
N PRO A 16 7.63 9.24 2.77
CA PRO A 16 7.31 8.27 1.74
C PRO A 16 6.08 7.50 2.22
N PHE A 17 5.03 7.43 1.39
CA PHE A 17 4.05 6.36 1.47
C PHE A 17 4.88 5.08 1.48
N SER A 18 5.10 4.54 2.68
CA SER A 18 6.17 3.60 2.89
C SER A 18 5.82 2.32 2.14
N THR A 19 6.69 1.88 1.24
CA THR A 19 6.61 0.57 0.57
C THR A 19 6.29 -0.54 1.58
N LEU A 20 6.74 -0.37 2.83
CA LEU A 20 6.41 -1.16 4.02
C LEU A 20 4.92 -1.32 4.35
N GLN A 21 4.07 -0.31 4.12
CA GLN A 21 2.62 -0.44 4.34
C GLN A 21 1.96 -1.24 3.21
N LEU A 22 2.37 -1.01 1.96
CA LEU A 22 1.92 -1.76 0.79
C LEU A 22 2.32 -3.24 0.83
N ASP A 23 3.54 -3.54 1.27
CA ASP A 23 4.01 -4.92 1.41
C ASP A 23 3.29 -5.66 2.55
N LYS A 24 2.98 -4.95 3.65
CA LYS A 24 2.19 -5.51 4.75
C LYS A 24 0.76 -5.82 4.34
N GLU A 25 0.09 -4.91 3.63
CA GLU A 25 -1.29 -5.11 3.16
C GLU A 25 -1.39 -6.24 2.12
N ARG A 26 -0.44 -6.32 1.16
CA ARG A 26 -0.39 -7.41 0.18
C ARG A 26 -0.12 -8.78 0.81
N ALA A 27 0.75 -8.83 1.82
CA ALA A 27 1.02 -10.06 2.56
C ALA A 27 -0.22 -10.53 3.35
N LEU A 28 -0.97 -9.59 3.93
CA LEU A 28 -2.22 -9.84 4.66
C LEU A 28 -3.28 -10.49 3.77
N ASP A 29 -3.48 -9.91 2.57
CA ASP A 29 -4.49 -10.36 1.61
C ASP A 29 -4.18 -11.77 1.06
N ALA A 30 -2.90 -12.07 0.84
CA ALA A 30 -2.45 -13.41 0.44
C ALA A 30 -2.63 -14.45 1.56
N VAL A 31 -2.46 -14.06 2.82
CA VAL A 31 -2.67 -14.95 3.97
C VAL A 31 -4.15 -15.36 4.06
N VAL A 32 -5.08 -14.41 3.92
CA VAL A 32 -6.54 -14.70 4.00
C VAL A 32 -7.00 -15.63 2.87
N ILE A 33 -6.55 -15.41 1.63
CA ILE A 33 -6.87 -16.27 0.48
C ILE A 33 -6.27 -17.68 0.69
N ASN A 34 -5.04 -17.77 1.19
CA ASN A 34 -4.38 -19.06 1.47
C ASN A 34 -5.00 -19.81 2.66
N VAL A 35 -5.48 -19.12 3.69
CA VAL A 35 -6.22 -19.72 4.80
C VAL A 35 -7.54 -20.29 4.29
N SER A 36 -8.23 -19.56 3.43
CA SER A 36 -9.52 -20.01 2.88
C SER A 36 -9.37 -21.16 1.87
N GLY A 37 -8.32 -21.14 1.04
CA GLY A 37 -7.97 -22.28 0.18
C GLY A 37 -7.61 -23.55 0.95
N ARG A 38 -7.03 -23.40 2.16
CA ARG A 38 -6.78 -24.53 3.07
C ARG A 38 -8.07 -25.11 3.64
N GLN A 39 -9.10 -24.30 3.91
CA GLN A 39 -10.40 -24.78 4.42
C GLN A 39 -11.07 -25.79 3.46
N ARG A 40 -11.01 -25.57 2.14
CA ARG A 40 -11.50 -26.55 1.15
C ARG A 40 -10.80 -27.91 1.25
N MET A 41 -9.46 -27.89 1.34
CA MET A 41 -8.66 -29.11 1.49
C MET A 41 -8.99 -29.83 2.80
N ILE A 42 -9.18 -29.08 3.88
CA ILE A 42 -9.50 -29.64 5.20
C ILE A 42 -10.88 -30.31 5.20
N SER A 43 -11.91 -29.69 4.63
CA SER A 43 -13.26 -30.27 4.53
C SER A 43 -13.26 -31.60 3.74
N GLN A 44 -12.49 -31.66 2.65
CA GLN A 44 -12.31 -32.89 1.87
C GLN A 44 -11.51 -33.95 2.64
N ARG A 45 -10.43 -33.54 3.32
CA ARG A 45 -9.62 -34.43 4.16
C ARG A 45 -10.44 -35.02 5.31
N ILE A 46 -11.28 -34.23 5.98
CA ILE A 46 -12.19 -34.67 7.03
C ILE A 46 -13.13 -35.75 6.48
N SER A 47 -13.75 -35.50 5.32
CA SER A 47 -14.65 -36.47 4.68
C SER A 47 -13.93 -37.80 4.37
N LEU A 48 -12.71 -37.74 3.85
CA LEU A 48 -11.90 -38.93 3.58
C LEU A 48 -11.55 -39.71 4.86
N LEU A 49 -11.16 -39.02 5.93
CA LEU A 49 -10.82 -39.66 7.22
C LEU A 49 -12.05 -40.31 7.85
N VAL A 50 -13.21 -39.66 7.79
CA VAL A 50 -14.49 -40.22 8.25
C VAL A 50 -14.85 -41.49 7.47
N MET A 51 -14.69 -41.47 6.15
CA MET A 51 -14.90 -42.66 5.31
C MET A 51 -13.91 -43.78 5.64
N GLN A 52 -12.64 -43.45 5.91
CA GLN A 52 -11.64 -44.43 6.33
C GLN A 52 -12.02 -45.10 7.64
N LEU A 53 -12.49 -44.34 8.64
CA LEU A 53 -12.98 -44.92 9.89
C LEU A 53 -14.17 -45.86 9.67
N ALA A 54 -15.10 -45.49 8.79
CA ALA A 54 -16.28 -46.29 8.45
C ALA A 54 -15.95 -47.62 7.71
N MET A 55 -14.73 -47.77 7.20
CA MET A 55 -14.22 -49.02 6.61
C MET A 55 -13.60 -49.97 7.64
N HIS A 56 -13.66 -49.64 8.94
CA HIS A 56 -13.09 -50.41 10.05
C HIS A 56 -11.61 -50.78 9.84
N PRO A 57 -10.71 -49.78 9.80
CA PRO A 57 -9.28 -50.02 9.66
C PRO A 57 -8.75 -50.76 10.90
N PRO A 58 -7.57 -51.41 10.80
CA PRO A 58 -6.90 -52.02 11.93
C PRO A 58 -6.78 -51.06 13.11
N VAL A 59 -6.81 -51.58 14.34
CA VAL A 59 -6.82 -50.77 15.57
C VAL A 59 -5.65 -49.76 15.62
N ALA A 60 -4.46 -50.16 15.16
CA ALA A 60 -3.29 -49.29 15.10
C ALA A 60 -3.45 -48.10 14.12
N GLU A 61 -4.13 -48.30 12.99
CA GLU A 61 -4.39 -47.24 12.01
C GLU A 61 -5.57 -46.36 12.44
N ARG A 62 -6.55 -46.96 13.09
CA ARG A 62 -7.76 -46.29 13.61
C ARG A 62 -7.41 -45.13 14.53
N GLU A 63 -6.53 -45.35 15.51
CA GLU A 63 -6.12 -44.30 16.46
C GLU A 63 -5.44 -43.12 15.75
N VAL A 64 -4.59 -43.40 14.76
CA VAL A 64 -3.94 -42.39 13.93
C VAL A 64 -4.96 -41.59 13.10
N ILE A 65 -5.98 -42.25 12.55
CA ILE A 65 -7.04 -41.60 11.78
C ILE A 65 -7.88 -40.69 12.68
N TYR A 66 -8.25 -41.15 13.88
CA TYR A 66 -8.94 -40.31 14.87
C TYR A 66 -8.14 -39.07 15.24
N GLN A 67 -6.85 -39.22 15.52
CA GLN A 67 -5.97 -38.09 15.82
C GLN A 67 -5.92 -37.09 14.66
N LYS A 68 -5.68 -37.57 13.43
CA LYS A 68 -5.64 -36.72 12.23
C LYS A 68 -6.96 -36.03 11.95
N LEU A 69 -8.08 -36.67 12.27
CA LEU A 69 -9.42 -36.12 12.09
C LEU A 69 -9.67 -35.00 13.11
N GLN A 70 -9.34 -35.24 14.38
CA GLN A 70 -9.44 -34.24 15.45
C GLN A 70 -8.57 -33.01 15.15
N GLU A 71 -7.30 -33.21 14.78
CA GLU A 71 -6.40 -32.12 14.38
C GLU A 71 -6.96 -31.31 13.20
N SER A 72 -7.62 -31.97 12.25
CA SER A 72 -8.21 -31.30 11.09
C SER A 72 -9.42 -30.44 11.50
N LEU A 73 -10.27 -30.92 12.41
CA LEU A 73 -11.42 -30.18 12.93
C LEU A 73 -10.98 -28.97 13.75
N ASP A 74 -10.03 -29.17 14.67
CA ASP A 74 -9.50 -28.11 15.53
C ASP A 74 -8.83 -27.03 14.68
N TYR A 75 -8.06 -27.42 13.67
CA TYR A 75 -7.47 -26.48 12.73
C TYR A 75 -8.54 -25.73 11.92
N MET A 76 -9.60 -26.40 11.45
CA MET A 76 -10.68 -25.74 10.71
C MET A 76 -11.38 -24.65 11.55
N LEU A 77 -11.70 -24.96 12.81
CA LEU A 77 -12.33 -24.03 13.75
C LEU A 77 -11.40 -22.86 14.08
N ALA A 78 -10.14 -23.14 14.43
CA ALA A 78 -9.17 -22.12 14.78
C ALA A 78 -8.94 -21.13 13.62
N ASN A 79 -8.84 -21.63 12.38
CA ASN A 79 -8.72 -20.74 11.22
C ASN A 79 -9.97 -19.90 10.98
N HIS A 80 -11.16 -20.49 11.14
CA HIS A 80 -12.42 -19.76 11.00
C HIS A 80 -12.55 -18.63 12.02
N GLU A 81 -12.17 -18.88 13.28
CA GLU A 81 -12.15 -17.85 14.32
C GLU A 81 -11.07 -16.79 14.06
N ALA A 82 -9.89 -17.20 13.62
CA ALA A 82 -8.80 -16.28 13.27
C ALA A 82 -9.18 -15.32 12.12
N LEU A 83 -10.01 -15.76 11.16
CA LEU A 83 -10.51 -14.90 10.09
C LEU A 83 -11.49 -13.83 10.61
N LEU A 84 -12.28 -14.15 11.64
CA LEU A 84 -13.25 -13.24 12.24
C LEU A 84 -12.60 -12.26 13.23
N TYR A 85 -11.78 -12.80 14.13
CA TYR A 85 -11.29 -12.07 15.30
C TYR A 85 -9.81 -11.70 15.21
N GLY A 86 -9.08 -12.26 14.23
CA GLY A 86 -7.66 -12.05 14.06
C GLY A 86 -6.83 -13.08 14.82
N ASP A 87 -5.58 -13.21 14.37
CA ASP A 87 -4.57 -14.04 15.00
C ASP A 87 -3.20 -13.39 14.74
N ILE A 88 -2.56 -12.97 15.83
CA ILE A 88 -1.28 -12.28 15.80
C ILE A 88 -0.17 -13.21 15.32
N GLU A 89 -0.23 -14.51 15.65
CA GLU A 89 0.78 -15.50 15.23
C GLU A 89 0.65 -15.85 13.75
N ALA A 90 -0.60 -15.95 13.25
CA ALA A 90 -0.88 -16.15 11.83
C ALA A 90 -0.84 -14.84 11.00
N ASN A 91 -0.52 -13.70 11.63
CA ASN A 91 -0.52 -12.38 11.00
C ASN A 91 -1.86 -12.03 10.31
N LEU A 92 -2.96 -12.41 10.96
CA LEU A 92 -4.32 -12.09 10.57
C LEU A 92 -4.79 -10.88 11.39
N PRO A 93 -5.19 -9.78 10.75
CA PRO A 93 -5.54 -8.53 11.43
C PRO A 93 -6.83 -8.65 12.24
N GLY A 94 -7.67 -9.66 11.93
CA GLY A 94 -9.06 -9.71 12.34
C GLY A 94 -9.88 -8.60 11.70
N ASN A 95 -11.16 -8.50 12.09
CA ASN A 95 -12.07 -7.43 11.68
C ASN A 95 -12.41 -7.43 10.17
N PRO A 96 -13.12 -8.46 9.68
CA PRO A 96 -13.58 -8.51 8.29
C PRO A 96 -14.55 -7.37 7.94
N SER A 97 -14.68 -7.11 6.63
CA SER A 97 -15.60 -6.09 6.13
C SER A 97 -17.06 -6.41 6.54
N PRO A 98 -17.96 -5.40 6.58
CA PRO A 98 -19.38 -5.65 6.84
C PRO A 98 -20.03 -6.65 5.88
N ALA A 99 -19.60 -6.66 4.60
CA ALA A 99 -20.09 -7.60 3.60
C ALA A 99 -19.67 -9.04 3.95
N ILE A 100 -18.41 -9.23 4.35
CA ILE A 100 -17.87 -10.53 4.73
C ILE A 100 -18.48 -11.02 6.04
N LEU A 101 -18.67 -10.14 7.03
CA LEU A 101 -19.39 -10.46 8.26
C LEU A 101 -20.81 -10.94 7.95
N SER A 102 -21.52 -10.23 7.07
CA SER A 102 -22.87 -10.64 6.67
C SER A 102 -22.86 -12.02 6.01
N MET A 103 -21.88 -12.35 5.17
CA MET A 103 -21.79 -13.71 4.61
C MET A 103 -21.51 -14.80 5.66
N HIS A 104 -20.81 -14.46 6.76
CA HIS A 104 -20.56 -15.40 7.84
C HIS A 104 -21.82 -15.73 8.65
N PHE A 105 -22.68 -14.74 8.89
CA PHE A 105 -23.78 -14.86 9.86
C PHE A 105 -25.19 -14.79 9.26
N ASP A 106 -25.36 -14.11 8.13
CA ASP A 106 -26.66 -13.85 7.52
C ASP A 106 -26.97 -14.76 6.32
N ALA A 107 -28.26 -14.86 5.98
CA ALA A 107 -28.71 -15.54 4.77
C ALA A 107 -28.25 -14.81 3.50
N PRO A 108 -27.91 -15.51 2.41
CA PRO A 108 -28.07 -16.97 2.21
C PRO A 108 -26.86 -17.81 2.64
N THR A 109 -25.69 -17.20 2.87
CA THR A 109 -24.43 -17.95 3.00
C THR A 109 -24.28 -18.60 4.37
N GLN A 110 -24.53 -17.88 5.48
CA GLN A 110 -24.49 -18.39 6.86
C GLN A 110 -23.28 -19.32 7.14
N LEU A 111 -22.08 -18.94 6.70
CA LEU A 111 -20.89 -19.81 6.75
C LEU A 111 -20.60 -20.33 8.16
N ASP A 112 -20.65 -19.47 9.19
CA ASP A 112 -20.35 -19.87 10.58
C ASP A 112 -21.28 -20.98 11.05
N ARG A 113 -22.58 -20.85 10.76
CA ARG A 113 -23.58 -21.86 11.10
C ARG A 113 -23.35 -23.17 10.37
N LYS A 114 -23.06 -23.13 9.05
CA LYS A 114 -22.79 -24.34 8.26
C LYS A 114 -21.55 -25.06 8.76
N LEU A 115 -20.48 -24.31 9.05
CA LEU A 115 -19.22 -24.84 9.53
C LEU A 115 -19.37 -25.51 10.90
N ARG A 116 -19.97 -24.83 11.88
CA ARG A 116 -20.19 -25.38 13.22
C ARG A 116 -21.07 -26.63 13.17
N ARG A 117 -22.15 -26.61 12.38
CA ARG A 117 -23.00 -27.77 12.17
C ARG A 117 -22.23 -28.95 11.58
N TYR A 118 -21.40 -28.72 10.56
CA TYR A 118 -20.59 -29.78 9.96
C TYR A 118 -19.63 -30.41 10.98
N VAL A 119 -18.95 -29.58 11.78
CA VAL A 119 -18.07 -30.05 12.86
C VAL A 119 -18.84 -30.87 13.90
N GLU A 120 -19.99 -30.38 14.37
CA GLU A 120 -20.85 -31.08 15.31
C GLU A 120 -21.29 -32.45 14.78
N GLN A 121 -21.64 -32.54 13.49
CA GLN A 121 -22.00 -33.81 12.87
C GLN A 121 -20.81 -34.78 12.84
N VAL A 122 -19.62 -34.33 12.43
CA VAL A 122 -18.40 -35.15 12.41
C VAL A 122 -18.07 -35.65 13.81
N GLN A 123 -18.10 -34.77 14.82
CA GLN A 123 -17.87 -35.13 16.22
C GLN A 123 -18.92 -36.13 16.73
N GLY A 124 -20.17 -36.00 16.30
CA GLY A 124 -21.23 -36.98 16.59
C GLY A 124 -20.91 -38.37 16.05
N PHE A 125 -20.34 -38.47 14.85
CA PHE A 125 -19.86 -39.76 14.31
C PHE A 125 -18.65 -40.31 15.07
N MET A 126 -17.73 -39.43 15.50
CA MET A 126 -16.57 -39.83 16.30
C MET A 126 -16.94 -40.30 17.72
N ALA A 127 -18.05 -39.81 18.26
CA ALA A 127 -18.56 -40.23 19.58
C ALA A 127 -19.22 -41.62 19.56
N LEU A 128 -19.53 -42.16 18.38
CA LEU A 128 -19.97 -43.55 18.27
C LEU A 128 -18.81 -44.48 18.63
N MET A 129 -19.14 -45.65 19.19
CA MET A 129 -18.12 -46.68 19.39
C MET A 129 -17.47 -47.02 18.04
N PRO A 130 -16.15 -47.22 17.95
CA PRO A 130 -15.47 -47.38 16.65
C PRO A 130 -15.98 -48.51 15.76
N ASP A 131 -16.62 -49.51 16.35
CA ASP A 131 -17.19 -50.65 15.62
C ASP A 131 -18.65 -50.40 15.19
N GLN A 132 -19.26 -49.28 15.59
CA GLN A 132 -20.61 -48.86 15.21
C GLN A 132 -20.64 -47.89 14.03
N LEU A 133 -19.51 -47.21 13.74
CA LEU A 133 -19.39 -46.37 12.56
C LEU A 133 -19.10 -47.25 11.33
N THR A 134 -20.04 -47.31 10.40
CA THR A 134 -19.99 -48.15 9.20
C THR A 134 -20.42 -47.34 7.99
N LEU A 135 -20.17 -47.84 6.77
CA LEU A 135 -20.70 -47.22 5.54
C LEU A 135 -22.23 -47.15 5.47
N GLY A 136 -22.95 -47.90 6.33
CA GLY A 136 -24.40 -47.88 6.45
C GLY A 136 -24.92 -46.97 7.58
N THR A 137 -24.04 -46.29 8.31
CA THR A 137 -24.46 -45.40 9.41
C THR A 137 -25.36 -44.29 8.85
N PRO A 138 -26.53 -44.03 9.47
CA PRO A 138 -27.45 -42.99 9.01
C PRO A 138 -26.75 -41.63 8.86
N ASN A 139 -27.09 -40.92 7.79
CA ASN A 139 -26.54 -39.60 7.45
C ASN A 139 -25.03 -39.54 7.13
N LEU A 140 -24.29 -40.65 7.14
CA LEU A 140 -22.87 -40.66 6.80
C LEU A 140 -22.63 -40.17 5.36
N TRP A 141 -23.37 -40.74 4.40
CA TRP A 141 -23.27 -40.34 2.99
C TRP A 141 -23.63 -38.88 2.80
N LYS A 142 -24.72 -38.44 3.43
CA LYS A 142 -25.14 -37.04 3.41
C LYS A 142 -24.02 -36.11 3.92
N LEU A 143 -23.33 -36.48 4.99
CA LEU A 143 -22.22 -35.70 5.53
C LEU A 143 -21.08 -35.52 4.51
N VAL A 144 -20.63 -36.63 3.93
CA VAL A 144 -19.43 -36.66 3.06
C VAL A 144 -19.72 -36.28 1.61
N THR A 145 -20.99 -36.06 1.24
CA THR A 145 -21.39 -35.57 -0.09
C THR A 145 -22.10 -34.22 0.00
N GLU A 146 -23.32 -34.17 0.54
CA GLU A 146 -24.18 -32.99 0.49
C GLU A 146 -23.72 -31.90 1.48
N ASP A 147 -23.55 -32.25 2.76
CA ASP A 147 -23.25 -31.26 3.81
C ASP A 147 -21.84 -30.66 3.61
N VAL A 148 -20.87 -31.45 3.15
CA VAL A 148 -19.53 -30.95 2.80
C VAL A 148 -19.54 -30.08 1.55
N GLU A 149 -20.32 -30.42 0.52
CA GLU A 149 -20.43 -29.61 -0.70
C GLU A 149 -21.07 -28.25 -0.40
N ASP A 150 -22.15 -28.24 0.38
CA ASP A 150 -22.82 -27.02 0.82
C ASP A 150 -21.87 -26.12 1.65
N LEU A 151 -21.07 -26.70 2.55
CA LEU A 151 -20.04 -25.97 3.29
C LEU A 151 -18.96 -25.41 2.36
N VAL A 152 -18.45 -26.21 1.43
CA VAL A 152 -17.43 -25.77 0.47
C VAL A 152 -17.94 -24.64 -0.41
N CYS A 153 -19.18 -24.71 -0.89
CA CYS A 153 -19.80 -23.61 -1.64
C CYS A 153 -19.91 -22.32 -0.83
N ALA A 154 -20.27 -22.41 0.46
CA ALA A 154 -20.32 -21.26 1.34
C ALA A 154 -18.93 -20.64 1.56
N ILE A 155 -17.90 -21.48 1.74
CA ILE A 155 -16.50 -21.04 1.82
C ILE A 155 -16.10 -20.33 0.52
N ASP A 156 -16.32 -20.95 -0.64
CA ASP A 156 -15.97 -20.40 -1.96
C ASP A 156 -16.64 -19.05 -2.23
N THR A 157 -17.88 -18.87 -1.74
CA THR A 157 -18.60 -17.59 -1.81
C THR A 157 -17.88 -16.50 -1.00
N VAL A 158 -17.50 -16.80 0.24
CA VAL A 158 -16.75 -15.88 1.10
C VAL A 158 -15.36 -15.59 0.53
N VAL A 159 -14.66 -16.58 -0.01
CA VAL A 159 -13.36 -16.41 -0.66
C VAL A 159 -13.46 -15.45 -1.84
N SER A 160 -14.48 -15.63 -2.66
CA SER A 160 -14.74 -14.78 -3.82
C SER A 160 -14.99 -13.33 -3.40
N GLN A 161 -15.66 -13.11 -2.27
CA GLN A 161 -15.84 -11.77 -1.70
C GLN A 161 -14.51 -11.15 -1.23
N TYR A 162 -13.65 -11.92 -0.55
CA TYR A 162 -12.31 -11.44 -0.20
C TYR A 162 -11.49 -11.08 -1.43
N GLN A 163 -11.51 -11.92 -2.47
CA GLN A 163 -10.80 -11.67 -3.72
C GLN A 163 -11.30 -10.38 -4.38
N PHE A 164 -12.61 -10.21 -4.47
CA PHE A 164 -13.23 -9.01 -5.04
C PHE A 164 -12.85 -7.73 -4.28
N GLU A 165 -12.90 -7.75 -2.95
CA GLU A 165 -12.52 -6.60 -2.13
C GLU A 165 -11.03 -6.25 -2.27
N ASN A 166 -10.18 -7.28 -2.37
CA ASN A 166 -8.74 -7.09 -2.55
C ASN A 166 -8.41 -6.51 -3.93
N GLU A 167 -9.00 -7.03 -4.99
CA GLU A 167 -8.85 -6.48 -6.36
C GLU A 167 -9.34 -5.03 -6.44
N SER A 168 -10.47 -4.73 -5.81
CA SER A 168 -11.02 -3.37 -5.74
C SER A 168 -10.07 -2.42 -4.99
N ARG A 169 -9.54 -2.83 -3.84
CA ARG A 169 -8.55 -2.05 -3.08
C ARG A 169 -7.26 -1.82 -3.88
N GLN A 170 -6.78 -2.85 -4.58
CA GLN A 170 -5.59 -2.74 -5.43
C GLN A 170 -5.80 -1.79 -6.61
N ALA A 171 -6.97 -1.80 -7.24
CA ALA A 171 -7.31 -0.88 -8.34
C ALA A 171 -7.29 0.58 -7.87
N VAL A 172 -7.93 0.88 -6.73
CA VAL A 172 -7.94 2.23 -6.14
C VAL A 172 -6.52 2.68 -5.77
N MET A 173 -5.73 1.81 -5.14
CA MET A 173 -4.34 2.12 -4.80
C MET A 173 -3.49 2.40 -6.05
N MET A 174 -3.69 1.63 -7.13
CA MET A 174 -2.98 1.86 -8.40
C MET A 174 -3.32 3.24 -9.00
N GLU A 175 -4.59 3.64 -8.98
CA GLU A 175 -5.02 4.96 -9.44
C GLU A 175 -4.35 6.08 -8.64
N GLN A 176 -4.29 5.94 -7.30
CA GLN A 176 -3.61 6.90 -6.43
C GLN A 176 -2.11 7.00 -6.72
N LEU A 177 -1.44 5.87 -6.98
CA LEU A 177 -0.03 5.87 -7.36
C LEU A 177 0.21 6.58 -8.69
N LEU A 178 -0.68 6.43 -9.67
CA LEU A 178 -0.58 7.13 -10.96
C LEU A 178 -0.74 8.64 -10.79
N ASP A 179 -1.74 9.10 -10.02
CA ASP A 179 -1.94 10.52 -9.71
C ASP A 179 -0.74 11.11 -8.95
N LEU A 180 -0.18 10.37 -7.97
CA LEU A 180 1.02 10.78 -7.25
C LEU A 180 2.23 10.90 -8.17
N CYS A 181 2.46 9.92 -9.06
CA CYS A 181 3.53 9.97 -10.04
C CYS A 181 3.38 11.18 -10.97
N GLN A 182 2.17 11.44 -11.47
CA GLN A 182 1.89 12.59 -12.32
C GLN A 182 2.23 13.91 -11.62
N ARG A 183 1.74 14.11 -10.39
CA ARG A 183 2.04 15.32 -9.60
C ARG A 183 3.54 15.49 -9.34
N ASN A 184 4.25 14.39 -9.08
CA ASN A 184 5.69 14.43 -8.89
C ASN A 184 6.40 14.88 -10.17
N THR A 185 6.00 14.35 -11.34
CA THR A 185 6.57 14.78 -12.63
C THR A 185 6.30 16.25 -12.93
N GLU A 186 5.08 16.74 -12.67
CA GLU A 186 4.74 18.15 -12.83
C GLU A 186 5.60 19.04 -11.92
N GLN A 187 5.78 18.64 -10.65
CA GLN A 187 6.66 19.35 -9.72
C GLN A 187 8.12 19.36 -10.18
N THR A 188 8.64 18.24 -10.71
CA THR A 188 10.01 18.19 -11.23
C THR A 188 10.20 19.14 -12.40
N VAL A 189 9.24 19.21 -13.33
CA VAL A 189 9.30 20.14 -14.48
C VAL A 189 9.29 21.60 -14.01
N VAL A 190 8.41 21.95 -13.07
CA VAL A 190 8.35 23.31 -12.50
C VAL A 190 9.65 23.67 -11.78
N LEU A 191 10.23 22.73 -11.01
CA LEU A 191 11.50 22.94 -10.32
C LEU A 191 12.66 23.12 -11.31
N GLU A 192 12.72 22.33 -12.37
CA GLU A 192 13.73 22.45 -13.43
C GLU A 192 13.63 23.79 -14.16
N GLN A 193 12.41 24.25 -14.45
CA GLN A 193 12.19 25.56 -15.07
C GLN A 193 12.64 26.70 -14.13
N ALA A 194 12.23 26.68 -12.86
CA ALA A 194 12.64 27.69 -11.88
C ALA A 194 14.17 27.74 -11.69
N LEU A 195 14.84 26.58 -11.69
CA LEU A 195 16.31 26.52 -11.66
C LEU A 195 16.95 27.12 -12.90
N THR A 196 16.35 26.88 -14.07
CA THR A 196 16.82 27.45 -15.34
C THR A 196 16.68 28.96 -15.35
N ASP A 197 15.52 29.48 -14.94
CA ASP A 197 15.24 30.92 -14.85
C ASP A 197 16.18 31.62 -13.86
N LEU A 198 16.41 31.01 -12.69
CA LEU A 198 17.36 31.53 -11.70
C LEU A 198 18.80 31.61 -12.25
N LYS A 199 19.25 30.58 -12.98
CA LYS A 199 20.58 30.59 -13.63
C LYS A 199 20.69 31.69 -14.70
N GLN A 200 19.63 31.90 -15.48
CA GLN A 200 19.59 32.96 -16.48
C GLN A 200 19.64 34.35 -15.84
N LEU A 201 18.82 34.60 -14.81
CA LEU A 201 18.82 35.85 -14.06
C LEU A 201 20.17 36.13 -13.39
N GLN A 202 20.78 35.12 -12.78
CA GLN A 202 22.12 35.24 -12.20
C GLN A 202 23.16 35.66 -13.25
N THR A 203 23.10 35.07 -14.44
CA THR A 203 24.01 35.40 -15.55
C THR A 203 23.80 36.84 -16.03
N GLN A 204 22.55 37.27 -16.16
CA GLN A 204 22.20 38.65 -16.53
C GLN A 204 22.71 39.64 -15.48
N LEU A 205 22.49 39.38 -14.19
CA LEU A 205 22.97 40.23 -13.09
C LEU A 205 24.49 40.39 -13.11
N ILE A 206 25.24 39.29 -13.27
CA ILE A 206 26.70 39.32 -13.39
C ILE A 206 27.13 40.19 -14.59
N GLN A 207 26.43 40.07 -15.72
CA GLN A 207 26.73 40.86 -16.91
C GLN A 207 26.41 42.35 -16.71
N THR A 208 25.28 42.68 -16.10
CA THR A 208 24.90 44.06 -15.76
C THR A 208 25.90 44.69 -14.80
N GLU A 209 26.33 43.94 -13.79
CA GLU A 209 27.34 44.39 -12.82
C GLU A 209 28.69 44.65 -13.49
N ARG A 210 29.13 43.74 -14.39
CA ARG A 210 30.35 43.94 -15.19
C ARG A 210 30.28 45.19 -16.07
N ILE A 211 29.17 45.41 -16.77
CA ILE A 211 28.98 46.58 -17.64
C ILE A 211 28.94 47.87 -16.80
N SER A 212 28.27 47.85 -15.65
CA SER A 212 28.23 48.99 -14.72
C SER A 212 29.62 49.34 -14.20
N GLY A 213 30.40 48.33 -13.78
CA GLY A 213 31.78 48.51 -13.34
C GLY A 213 32.67 49.09 -14.44
N LEU A 214 32.55 48.59 -15.68
CA LEU A 214 33.25 49.14 -16.84
C LEU A 214 32.84 50.58 -17.14
N GLY A 215 31.55 50.91 -17.02
CA GLY A 215 31.03 52.27 -17.18
C GLY A 215 31.59 53.24 -16.15
N GLN A 216 31.68 52.83 -14.88
CA GLN A 216 32.33 53.61 -13.82
C GLN A 216 33.80 53.84 -14.10
N ILE A 217 34.54 52.81 -14.53
CA ILE A 217 35.96 52.93 -14.89
C ILE A 217 36.13 53.88 -16.08
N ALA A 218 35.33 53.73 -17.13
CA ALA A 218 35.37 54.59 -18.32
C ALA A 218 35.05 56.05 -17.98
N ALA A 219 34.04 56.29 -17.14
CA ALA A 219 33.71 57.63 -16.64
C ALA A 219 34.84 58.23 -15.81
N GLY A 220 35.49 57.44 -14.95
CA GLY A 220 36.67 57.85 -14.18
C GLY A 220 37.84 58.25 -15.08
N ILE A 221 38.18 57.42 -16.07
CA ILE A 221 39.24 57.71 -17.05
C ILE A 221 38.91 58.98 -17.85
N ALA A 222 37.68 59.12 -18.34
CA ALA A 222 37.25 60.32 -19.06
C ALA A 222 37.36 61.58 -18.19
N HIS A 223 37.04 61.47 -16.91
CA HIS A 223 37.15 62.56 -15.95
C HIS A 223 38.62 62.92 -15.67
N GLU A 224 39.50 61.93 -15.56
CA GLU A 224 40.94 62.12 -15.37
C GLU A 224 41.64 62.69 -16.62
N ILE A 225 41.19 62.34 -17.83
CA ILE A 225 41.71 62.90 -19.09
C ILE A 225 41.24 64.35 -19.30
N ASN A 226 39.98 64.65 -18.97
CA ASN A 226 39.44 66.02 -19.10
C ASN A 226 40.15 67.03 -18.19
N ASN A 227 40.72 66.59 -17.07
CA ASN A 227 41.44 67.46 -16.13
C ASN A 227 42.68 68.15 -16.77
N PRO A 228 43.68 67.42 -17.29
CA PRO A 228 44.83 68.03 -17.97
C PRO A 228 44.44 68.71 -19.29
N ALA A 229 43.45 68.20 -20.02
CA ALA A 229 42.97 68.84 -21.26
C ALA A 229 42.40 70.25 -20.99
N ASN A 230 41.58 70.42 -19.94
CA ASN A 230 41.12 71.73 -19.50
C ASN A 230 42.27 72.64 -19.05
N PHE A 231 43.30 72.08 -18.42
CA PHE A 231 44.49 72.83 -18.02
C PHE A 231 45.28 73.35 -19.23
N ILE A 232 45.52 72.49 -20.24
CA ILE A 232 46.18 72.86 -21.50
C ILE A 232 45.36 73.91 -22.26
N LEU A 233 44.04 73.73 -22.35
CA LEU A 233 43.15 74.69 -22.99
C LEU A 233 43.21 76.07 -22.30
N ARG A 234 43.27 76.10 -20.96
CA ARG A 234 43.50 77.33 -20.18
C ARG A 234 44.84 77.99 -20.49
N ILE A 235 45.91 77.22 -20.63
CA ILE A 235 47.23 77.75 -21.00
C ILE A 235 47.21 78.33 -22.42
N CYS A 236 46.60 77.62 -23.37
CA CYS A 236 46.51 78.06 -24.77
C CYS A 236 45.64 79.32 -24.91
N THR A 237 44.51 79.39 -24.20
CA THR A 237 43.67 80.59 -24.18
C THR A 237 44.38 81.78 -23.53
N MET A 238 45.09 81.59 -22.40
CA MET A 238 45.93 82.66 -21.82
C MET A 238 47.01 83.15 -22.79
N ARG A 239 47.71 82.24 -23.48
CA ARG A 239 48.72 82.61 -24.49
C ARG A 239 48.12 83.32 -25.70
N GLY A 240 46.92 82.93 -26.15
CA GLY A 240 46.20 83.61 -27.22
C GLY A 240 45.79 85.04 -26.85
N THR A 241 45.33 85.28 -25.62
CA THR A 241 45.02 86.64 -25.15
C THR A 241 46.26 87.54 -25.04
N ILE A 242 47.42 87.00 -24.65
CA ILE A 242 48.68 87.77 -24.57
C ILE A 242 49.19 88.15 -25.97
N ALA A 243 48.93 87.32 -26.98
CA ALA A 243 49.34 87.58 -28.37
C ALA A 243 48.42 88.57 -29.12
N ILE A 244 47.21 88.86 -28.61
CA ILE A 244 46.27 89.83 -29.20
C ILE A 244 46.39 91.22 -28.54
N SER A 245 47.06 91.31 -27.39
CA SER A 245 47.26 92.55 -26.62
C SER A 245 48.69 93.12 -26.69
N SER A 246 49.49 92.73 -27.68
CA SER A 246 50.87 93.23 -27.89
C SER A 246 51.01 93.88 -29.26
#